data_AF-A0A9X5XFI3-F1
#
_entry.id   AF-A0A9X5XFI3-F1
#
_cell.length_a   1.000
_cell.length_b   1.000
_cell.length_c   1.000
_cell.angle_alpha   90.00
_cell.angle_beta   90.00
_cell.angle_gamma   90.00
#
_symmetry.space_group_name_H-M   'P 1'
#
loop_
_entity.id
_entity.type
_entity.pdbx_description
1 polymer ?
#
loop_
_entity_poly.entity_id
_entity_poly.type
_entity_poly.pdbx_seq_one_letter_code
_entity_poly.pdbx_strand_id
1 'polypeptide(L)'
;AVAAERARIARELHDIVSHKVSLMVVSASAAREVLVTLPGEAETALRAVEGAGRDAMTELRHLLGLLAPSPDGDDDERAERYGEGDLSGLAPQPSLSRLSTLVDRIAFAGLPVEVRISGEPRPLPPGIDVTAYRIVQEALTNALKYGEGGRAAVTVRYADHSL
;
A
#
# COMPACT_ATOMS: atom_id res chain seq x y z
N ALA A 1 -12.93 -30.31 10.38
CA ALA A 1 -11.61 -30.00 9.81
C ALA A 1 -11.40 -28.49 9.65
N VAL A 2 -12.19 -27.79 8.84
CA VAL A 2 -12.02 -26.35 8.52
C VAL A 2 -12.01 -25.41 9.74
N ALA A 3 -12.83 -25.66 10.77
CA ALA A 3 -12.88 -24.80 11.97
C ALA A 3 -11.62 -24.90 12.86
N ALA A 4 -11.00 -26.08 12.95
CA ALA A 4 -9.76 -26.27 13.70
C ALA A 4 -8.58 -25.58 13.00
N GLU A 5 -8.58 -25.61 11.67
CA GLU A 5 -7.57 -24.94 10.85
C GLU A 5 -7.68 -23.41 10.93
N ARG A 6 -8.90 -22.85 10.88
CA ARG A 6 -9.12 -21.42 11.15
C ARG A 6 -8.63 -20.98 12.53
N ALA A 7 -8.85 -21.80 13.56
CA ALA A 7 -8.40 -21.49 14.92
C ALA A 7 -6.88 -21.59 15.10
N ARG A 8 -6.20 -22.46 14.32
CA ARG A 8 -4.74 -22.56 14.27
C ARG A 8 -4.13 -21.31 13.65
N ILE A 9 -4.64 -20.92 12.49
CA ILE A 9 -4.16 -19.74 11.73
C ILE A 9 -4.39 -18.45 12.52
N ALA A 10 -5.55 -18.30 13.18
CA ALA A 10 -5.81 -17.14 14.04
C ALA A 10 -4.80 -16.99 15.20
N ARG A 11 -4.34 -18.12 15.76
CA ARG A 11 -3.35 -18.12 16.85
C ARG A 11 -1.96 -17.77 16.35
N GLU A 12 -1.56 -18.35 15.22
CA GLU A 12 -0.29 -18.07 14.56
C GLU A 12 -0.18 -16.59 14.13
N LEU A 13 -1.27 -16.03 13.59
CA LEU A 13 -1.39 -14.60 13.31
C LEU A 13 -1.21 -13.74 14.57
N HIS A 14 -1.85 -14.12 15.68
CA HIS A 14 -1.77 -13.37 16.93
C HIS A 14 -0.35 -13.38 17.52
N ASP A 15 0.35 -14.51 17.46
CA ASP A 15 1.70 -14.68 17.99
C ASP A 15 2.72 -13.85 17.19
N ILE A 16 2.65 -13.88 15.86
CA ILE A 16 3.51 -13.09 14.97
C ILE A 16 3.32 -11.60 15.20
N VAL A 17 2.06 -11.13 15.23
CA VAL A 17 1.75 -9.71 15.46
C VAL A 17 2.24 -9.27 16.83
N SER A 18 1.95 -10.03 17.88
CA SER A 18 2.33 -9.67 19.24
C SER A 18 3.84 -9.60 19.40
N HIS A 19 4.58 -10.53 18.80
CA HIS A 19 6.03 -10.54 18.86
C HIS A 19 6.66 -9.34 18.13
N LYS A 20 6.23 -9.05 16.90
CA LYS A 20 6.77 -7.94 16.11
C LYS A 20 6.40 -6.57 16.69
N VAL A 21 5.17 -6.41 17.20
CA VAL A 21 4.75 -5.17 17.88
C VAL A 21 5.55 -4.96 19.16
N SER A 22 5.81 -6.01 19.94
CA SER A 22 6.66 -5.92 21.14
C SER A 22 8.07 -5.42 20.80
N LEU A 23 8.67 -5.96 19.73
CA LEU A 23 9.97 -5.49 19.23
C LEU A 23 9.93 -4.00 18.83
N MET A 24 8.89 -3.57 18.11
CA MET A 24 8.71 -2.17 17.73
C MET A 24 8.61 -1.24 18.96
N VAL A 25 7.88 -1.65 20.00
CA VAL A 25 7.73 -0.85 21.24
C VAL A 25 9.05 -0.71 21.99
N VAL A 26 9.84 -1.79 22.08
CA VAL A 26 11.16 -1.78 22.72
C VAL A 26 12.12 -0.89 21.94
N SER A 27 12.22 -1.08 20.62
CA SER A 27 13.10 -0.27 19.76
C SER A 27 12.71 1.21 19.74
N ALA A 28 11.41 1.54 19.70
CA ALA A 28 10.96 2.93 19.77
C ALA A 28 11.26 3.58 21.14
N SER A 29 11.22 2.80 22.22
CA SER A 29 11.59 3.30 23.56
C SER A 29 13.08 3.54 23.68
N ALA A 30 13.91 2.63 23.14
CA ALA A 30 15.36 2.83 23.06
C ALA A 30 15.71 4.07 22.22
N ALA A 31 15.06 4.24 21.06
CA ALA A 31 15.26 5.42 20.22
C ALA A 31 14.95 6.73 20.95
N ARG A 32 13.87 6.75 21.74
CA ARG A 32 13.46 7.93 22.51
C ARG A 32 14.46 8.28 23.62
N GLU A 33 15.05 7.27 24.27
CA GLU A 33 16.03 7.47 25.35
C GLU A 33 17.32 8.12 24.84
N VAL A 34 17.79 7.70 23.66
CA VAL A 34 19.11 8.12 23.14
C VAL A 34 19.02 9.19 22.05
N LEU A 35 17.82 9.69 21.73
CA LEU A 35 17.57 10.60 20.60
C LEU A 35 18.46 11.85 20.60
N VAL A 36 18.70 12.42 21.78
CA VAL A 36 19.49 13.66 21.94
C VAL A 36 20.98 13.38 22.09
N THR A 37 21.34 12.28 22.75
CA THR A 37 22.72 11.97 23.14
C THR A 37 23.47 11.17 22.08
N LEU A 38 22.79 10.23 21.43
CA LEU A 38 23.35 9.31 20.43
C LEU A 38 22.40 9.19 19.22
N PRO A 39 22.29 10.23 18.37
CA PRO A 39 21.33 10.27 17.27
C PRO A 39 21.50 9.12 16.27
N GLY A 40 22.73 8.61 16.07
CA GLY A 40 22.98 7.46 15.20
C GLY A 40 22.40 6.14 15.75
N GLU A 41 22.40 5.96 17.08
CA GLU A 41 21.75 4.82 17.72
C GLU A 41 20.23 4.95 17.67
N ALA A 42 19.70 6.17 17.83
CA ALA A 42 18.28 6.44 17.66
C ALA A 42 17.81 6.15 16.23
N GLU A 43 18.58 6.55 15.20
CA GLU A 43 18.29 6.22 13.81
C GLU A 43 18.30 4.70 13.59
N THR A 44 19.29 4.00 14.13
CA THR A 44 19.39 2.53 14.05
C THR A 44 18.17 1.86 14.68
N ALA A 45 17.74 2.32 15.85
CA ALA A 45 16.56 1.81 16.54
C ALA A 45 15.26 2.12 15.75
N LEU A 46 15.13 3.28 15.13
CA LEU A 46 13.99 3.62 14.27
C LEU A 46 13.96 2.78 12.99
N ARG A 47 15.11 2.49 12.37
CA ARG A 47 15.20 1.53 11.25
C ARG A 47 14.77 0.13 11.65
N ALA A 48 15.09 -0.31 12.88
CA ALA A 48 14.63 -1.58 13.41
C ALA A 48 13.10 -1.61 13.58
N VAL A 49 12.49 -0.51 14.04
CA VAL A 49 11.01 -0.37 14.09
C VAL A 49 10.42 -0.50 12.68
N GLU A 50 10.98 0.22 11.70
CA GLU A 50 10.51 0.19 10.32
C GLU A 50 10.61 -1.22 9.70
N GLY A 51 11.73 -1.91 9.92
CA GLY A 51 11.94 -3.29 9.49
C GLY A 51 10.95 -4.26 10.12
N ALA A 52 10.80 -4.23 11.45
CA ALA A 52 9.86 -5.09 12.16
C ALA A 52 8.40 -4.89 11.71
N GLY A 53 8.01 -3.65 11.41
CA GLY A 53 6.69 -3.34 10.86
C GLY A 53 6.48 -3.89 9.45
N ARG A 54 7.49 -3.77 8.58
CA ARG A 54 7.44 -4.35 7.22
C ARG A 54 7.34 -5.87 7.27
N ASP A 55 8.14 -6.52 8.12
CA ASP A 55 8.12 -7.97 8.29
C ASP A 55 6.77 -8.46 8.78
N ALA A 56 6.22 -7.84 9.84
CA ALA A 56 4.90 -8.19 10.37
C ALA A 56 3.82 -8.12 9.28
N MET A 57 3.85 -7.07 8.46
CA MET A 57 2.93 -6.93 7.33
C MET A 57 3.16 -8.01 6.28
N THR A 58 4.39 -8.35 5.92
CA THR A 58 4.69 -9.44 4.97
C THR A 58 4.19 -10.80 5.46
N GLU A 59 4.33 -11.09 6.75
CA GLU A 59 3.94 -12.37 7.32
C GLU A 59 2.42 -12.50 7.47
N LEU A 60 1.74 -11.43 7.90
CA LEU A 60 0.28 -11.32 7.88
C LEU A 60 -0.29 -11.54 6.47
N ARG A 61 0.38 -11.00 5.46
CA ARG A 61 0.00 -11.15 4.05
C ARG A 61 0.08 -12.59 3.57
N HIS A 62 1.16 -13.27 3.93
CA HIS A 62 1.37 -14.67 3.56
C HIS A 62 0.28 -15.56 4.16
N LEU A 63 0.00 -15.40 5.46
CA LEU A 63 -1.01 -16.18 6.17
C LEU A 63 -2.45 -15.91 5.70
N LEU A 64 -2.77 -14.67 5.31
CA LEU A 64 -4.08 -14.34 4.73
C LEU A 64 -4.23 -14.80 3.27
N GLY A 65 -3.15 -14.80 2.48
CA GLY A 65 -3.14 -15.34 1.12
C GLY A 65 -3.41 -16.84 1.08
N LEU A 66 -2.94 -17.59 2.08
CA LEU A 66 -3.27 -19.01 2.27
C LEU A 66 -4.74 -19.25 2.68
N LEU A 67 -5.46 -18.20 3.11
CA LEU A 67 -6.84 -18.28 3.61
C LEU A 67 -7.88 -17.77 2.61
N ALA A 68 -7.46 -17.17 1.49
CA ALA A 68 -8.35 -16.72 0.44
C ALA A 68 -8.87 -17.94 -0.34
N PRO A 69 -10.19 -18.19 -0.39
CA PRO A 69 -10.73 -19.22 -1.28
C PRO A 69 -10.48 -18.80 -2.73
N SER A 70 -9.90 -19.69 -3.55
CA SER A 70 -9.94 -19.54 -5.01
C SER A 70 -11.39 -19.32 -5.42
N PRO A 71 -11.70 -18.29 -6.22
CA PRO A 71 -12.98 -18.24 -6.90
C PRO A 71 -12.96 -19.37 -7.92
N ASP A 72 -13.68 -20.45 -7.64
CA ASP A 72 -14.03 -21.44 -8.64
C ASP A 72 -14.75 -20.72 -9.79
N GLY A 73 -14.15 -20.77 -10.98
CA GLY A 73 -14.70 -20.19 -12.20
C GLY A 73 -13.61 -19.88 -13.22
N ASP A 74 -13.31 -20.87 -14.06
CA ASP A 74 -12.56 -20.80 -15.32
C ASP A 74 -12.32 -19.39 -15.89
N ASP A 75 -11.08 -18.93 -15.80
CA ASP A 75 -10.36 -18.16 -16.82
C ASP A 75 -8.87 -18.14 -16.44
N ASP A 76 -8.33 -19.36 -16.49
CA ASP A 76 -6.92 -19.68 -16.37
C ASP A 76 -6.22 -19.25 -17.67
N GLU A 77 -5.90 -17.95 -17.85
CA GLU A 77 -4.91 -17.47 -18.85
C GLU A 77 -4.52 -15.97 -18.79
N ARG A 78 -4.75 -15.24 -17.69
CA ARG A 78 -4.30 -13.81 -17.59
C ARG A 78 -3.49 -13.44 -16.34
N ALA A 79 -3.06 -14.42 -15.55
CA ALA A 79 -2.23 -14.19 -14.36
C ALA A 79 -0.71 -14.10 -14.65
N GLU A 80 -0.24 -14.50 -15.83
CA GLU A 80 1.18 -14.47 -16.20
C GLU A 80 1.48 -13.47 -17.33
N ARG A 81 1.06 -12.21 -17.19
CA ARG A 81 1.60 -11.13 -18.05
C ARG A 81 1.43 -9.73 -17.48
N TYR A 82 1.90 -9.46 -16.27
CA TYR A 82 2.26 -8.09 -15.90
C TYR A 82 3.52 -8.14 -15.05
N GLY A 83 4.54 -7.41 -15.53
CA GLY A 83 5.91 -7.51 -15.05
C GLY A 83 6.08 -7.04 -13.62
N GLU A 84 7.09 -7.62 -12.99
CA GLU A 84 7.93 -7.06 -11.93
C GLU A 84 7.53 -5.65 -11.46
N GLY A 85 6.58 -5.60 -10.53
CA GLY A 85 5.98 -4.34 -10.05
C GLY A 85 4.86 -4.52 -9.02
N ASP A 86 4.28 -5.71 -8.87
CA ASP A 86 3.21 -5.94 -7.89
C ASP A 86 3.71 -6.57 -6.58
N LEU A 87 4.21 -5.73 -5.68
CA LEU A 87 4.37 -6.06 -4.26
C LEU A 87 3.32 -5.36 -3.38
N SER A 88 2.17 -4.99 -3.96
CA SER A 88 1.26 -4.00 -3.36
C SER A 88 -0.13 -4.52 -3.00
N GLY A 89 -0.24 -5.82 -2.75
CA GLY A 89 -1.52 -6.50 -2.48
C GLY A 89 -2.19 -6.22 -1.13
N LEU A 90 -1.51 -5.71 -0.08
CA LEU A 90 -2.13 -5.54 1.26
C LEU A 90 -1.72 -4.29 2.08
N ALA A 91 -1.51 -3.15 1.41
CA ALA A 91 -1.81 -1.87 2.07
C ALA A 91 -3.34 -1.69 2.13
N PRO A 92 -3.94 -0.83 3.01
CA PRO A 92 -5.34 -0.46 2.84
C PRO A 92 -5.50 -0.03 1.38
N GLN A 93 -6.40 -0.71 0.65
CA GLN A 93 -6.42 -0.61 -0.80
C GLN A 93 -6.43 0.87 -1.18
N PRO A 94 -5.49 1.30 -2.02
CA PRO A 94 -5.30 2.72 -2.21
C PRO A 94 -6.52 3.30 -2.91
N SER A 95 -7.07 4.34 -2.31
CA SER A 95 -8.27 5.05 -2.74
C SER A 95 -7.91 6.41 -3.33
N LEU A 96 -8.82 6.98 -4.11
CA LEU A 96 -8.71 8.34 -4.64
C LEU A 96 -8.55 9.39 -3.53
N SER A 97 -8.93 9.10 -2.28
CA SER A 97 -8.64 9.97 -1.13
C SER A 97 -7.14 10.17 -0.86
N ARG A 98 -6.27 9.31 -1.41
CA ARG A 98 -4.81 9.41 -1.33
C ARG A 98 -4.16 10.07 -2.55
N LEU A 99 -4.95 10.58 -3.49
CA LEU A 99 -4.45 11.16 -4.73
C LEU A 99 -3.49 12.35 -4.49
N SER A 100 -3.75 13.17 -3.47
CA SER A 100 -2.86 14.29 -3.11
C SER A 100 -1.46 13.79 -2.74
N THR A 101 -1.37 12.80 -1.85
CA THR A 101 -0.09 12.23 -1.43
C THR A 101 0.68 11.56 -2.58
N LEU A 102 -0.03 10.90 -3.50
CA LEU A 102 0.58 10.34 -4.72
C LEU A 102 1.19 11.45 -5.58
N VAL A 103 0.44 12.53 -5.80
CA VAL A 103 0.86 13.69 -6.58
C VAL A 103 2.06 14.39 -5.96
N ASP A 104 2.06 14.61 -4.65
CA ASP A 104 3.17 15.25 -3.93
C ASP A 104 4.48 14.45 -4.11
N ARG A 105 4.40 13.12 -4.06
CA ARG A 105 5.56 12.24 -4.27
C ARG A 105 6.10 12.32 -5.69
N ILE A 106 5.23 12.34 -6.69
CA ILE A 106 5.62 12.44 -8.10
C ILE A 106 6.19 13.83 -8.41
N ALA A 107 5.60 14.89 -7.84
CA ALA A 107 6.12 16.25 -7.93
C ALA A 107 7.50 16.38 -7.30
N PHE A 108 7.70 15.80 -6.11
CA PHE A 108 9.01 15.76 -5.45
C PHE A 108 10.05 14.98 -6.28
N ALA A 109 9.63 13.94 -7.00
CA ALA A 109 10.50 13.18 -7.89
C ALA A 109 10.86 13.91 -9.20
N GLY A 110 10.35 15.13 -9.41
CA GLY A 110 10.75 16.00 -10.52
C GLY A 110 9.71 16.16 -11.63
N LEU A 111 8.49 15.61 -11.47
CA LEU A 111 7.40 15.79 -12.44
C LEU A 111 6.27 16.61 -11.82
N PRO A 112 6.15 17.92 -12.10
CA PRO A 112 5.05 18.73 -11.59
C PRO A 112 3.71 18.20 -12.10
N VAL A 113 2.75 17.97 -11.20
CA VAL A 113 1.42 17.46 -11.53
C VAL A 113 0.34 18.47 -11.17
N GLU A 114 -0.55 18.77 -12.11
CA GLU A 114 -1.77 19.54 -11.85
C GLU A 114 -2.96 18.61 -11.66
N VAL A 115 -3.74 18.79 -10.59
CA VAL A 115 -4.94 17.99 -10.31
C VAL A 115 -6.19 18.83 -10.47
N ARG A 116 -7.15 18.34 -11.25
CA ARG A 116 -8.48 18.94 -11.39
C ARG A 116 -9.56 17.93 -10.98
N ILE A 117 -10.38 18.30 -10.01
CA ILE A 117 -11.56 17.52 -9.61
C ILE A 117 -12.79 18.27 -10.11
N SER A 118 -13.65 17.58 -10.84
CA SER A 118 -14.90 18.12 -11.39
C SER A 118 -16.09 17.25 -10.99
N GLY A 119 -17.25 17.89 -10.79
CA GLY A 119 -18.42 17.25 -10.18
C GLY A 119 -18.33 17.17 -8.65
N GLU A 120 -19.36 16.62 -8.02
CA GLU A 120 -19.43 16.48 -6.56
C GLU A 120 -18.77 15.17 -6.11
N PRO A 121 -17.73 15.21 -5.26
CA PRO A 121 -17.12 14.00 -4.71
C PRO A 121 -18.13 13.19 -3.91
N ARG A 122 -18.25 11.90 -4.24
CA ARG A 122 -19.19 10.98 -3.60
C ARG A 122 -18.53 9.64 -3.27
N PRO A 123 -19.06 8.87 -2.30
CA PRO A 123 -18.61 7.51 -2.06
C PRO A 123 -18.68 6.68 -3.35
N LEU A 124 -17.58 6.00 -3.67
CA LEU A 124 -17.48 5.12 -4.83
C LEU A 124 -17.54 3.65 -4.38
N PRO A 125 -18.03 2.73 -5.24
CA PRO A 125 -17.81 1.30 -5.03
C PRO A 125 -16.31 1.01 -4.83
N PRO A 126 -15.90 0.19 -3.85
CA PRO A 126 -14.49 -0.02 -3.50
C PRO A 126 -13.61 -0.42 -4.69
N GLY A 127 -14.10 -1.26 -5.59
CA GLY A 127 -13.36 -1.65 -6.81
C GLY A 127 -13.08 -0.47 -7.73
N ILE A 128 -14.05 0.43 -7.93
CA ILE A 128 -13.91 1.60 -8.80
C ILE A 128 -12.89 2.59 -8.20
N ASP A 129 -12.96 2.81 -6.89
CA ASP A 129 -12.04 3.70 -6.17
C ASP A 129 -10.58 3.24 -6.31
N VAL A 130 -10.34 1.93 -6.13
CA VAL A 130 -9.01 1.33 -6.24
C VAL A 130 -8.52 1.33 -7.68
N THR A 131 -9.36 0.91 -8.64
CA THR A 131 -8.99 0.90 -10.05
C THR A 131 -8.65 2.30 -10.55
N ALA A 132 -9.44 3.31 -10.18
CA ALA A 132 -9.18 4.70 -10.56
C ALA A 132 -7.85 5.21 -9.98
N TYR A 133 -7.57 4.92 -8.70
CA TYR A 133 -6.28 5.27 -8.09
C TYR A 133 -5.11 4.60 -8.83
N ARG A 134 -5.21 3.30 -9.14
CA ARG A 134 -4.13 2.55 -9.81
C ARG A 134 -3.86 3.05 -11.22
N ILE A 135 -4.90 3.39 -11.97
CA ILE A 135 -4.76 4.01 -13.30
C ILE A 135 -3.94 5.30 -13.20
N VAL A 136 -4.25 6.17 -12.24
CA VAL A 136 -3.50 7.41 -12.04
C VAL A 136 -2.07 7.14 -11.60
N GLN A 137 -1.87 6.20 -10.67
CA GLN A 137 -0.53 5.82 -10.18
C GLN A 137 0.38 5.35 -11.31
N GLU A 138 -0.10 4.42 -12.14
CA GLU A 138 0.66 3.86 -13.24
C GLU A 138 0.93 4.92 -14.32
N ALA A 139 -0.08 5.71 -14.68
CA ALA A 139 0.06 6.80 -15.64
C ALA A 139 1.12 7.82 -15.21
N LEU A 140 1.13 8.23 -13.93
CA LEU A 140 2.13 9.18 -13.41
C LEU A 140 3.52 8.55 -13.30
N THR A 141 3.61 7.27 -12.93
CA THR A 141 4.89 6.56 -12.89
C THR A 141 5.50 6.45 -14.29
N ASN A 142 4.68 6.14 -15.30
CA ASN A 142 5.12 6.08 -16.69
C ASN A 142 5.51 7.46 -17.21
N ALA A 143 4.74 8.51 -16.90
CA ALA A 143 5.11 9.87 -17.24
C ALA A 143 6.44 10.30 -16.60
N LEU A 144 6.72 9.86 -15.37
CA LEU A 144 7.98 10.15 -14.69
C LEU A 144 9.16 9.38 -15.30
N LYS A 145 8.98 8.09 -15.62
CA LYS A 145 10.04 7.22 -16.15
C LYS A 145 10.36 7.49 -17.62
N TYR A 146 9.34 7.76 -18.43
CA TYR A 146 9.44 7.78 -19.89
C TYR A 146 9.06 9.12 -20.50
N GLY A 147 8.57 10.08 -19.72
CA GLY A 147 8.19 11.39 -20.23
C GLY A 147 9.41 12.28 -20.52
N GLU A 148 9.29 13.15 -21.52
CA GLU A 148 10.35 14.07 -21.95
C GLU A 148 10.51 15.31 -21.04
N GLY A 149 10.27 15.17 -19.73
CA GLY A 149 10.57 16.21 -18.73
C GLY A 149 9.62 17.41 -18.65
N GLY A 150 8.32 17.20 -18.91
CA GLY A 150 7.30 18.25 -18.89
C GLY A 150 6.50 18.39 -17.58
N ARG A 151 5.20 18.69 -17.72
CA ARG A 151 4.19 18.68 -16.64
C ARG A 151 3.15 17.60 -16.92
N ALA A 152 2.63 16.98 -15.86
CA ALA A 152 1.49 16.07 -15.95
C ALA A 152 0.20 16.74 -15.48
N ALA A 153 -0.96 16.31 -16.00
CA ALA A 153 -2.26 16.76 -15.54
C ALA A 153 -3.17 15.55 -15.28
N VAL A 154 -3.78 15.51 -14.09
CA VAL A 154 -4.75 14.49 -13.68
C VAL A 154 -6.12 15.14 -13.52
N THR A 155 -7.12 14.63 -14.23
CA THR A 155 -8.51 15.09 -14.07
C THR A 155 -9.38 13.95 -13.58
N VAL A 156 -10.04 14.16 -12.43
CA VAL A 156 -11.03 13.24 -11.87
C VAL A 156 -12.41 13.88 -12.02
N ARG A 157 -13.33 13.20 -12.69
CA ARG A 157 -14.70 13.69 -12.91
C ARG A 157 -15.72 12.75 -12.27
N TYR A 158 -16.46 13.26 -11.30
CA TYR A 158 -17.64 12.60 -10.73
C TYR A 158 -18.87 13.01 -11.55
N ALA A 159 -19.57 12.04 -12.13
CA ALA A 159 -20.79 12.27 -12.93
C ALA A 159 -21.85 11.23 -12.58
N ASP A 160 -23.13 11.57 -12.65
CA ASP A 160 -24.30 10.72 -12.32
C ASP A 160 -24.57 9.58 -13.32
N HIS A 161 -23.50 8.96 -13.81
CA HIS A 161 -23.37 8.00 -14.92
C HIS A 161 -22.79 8.67 -16.18
N SER A 162 -21.65 8.14 -16.64
CA SER A 162 -21.19 8.21 -18.04
C SER A 162 -19.99 7.25 -18.12
N LEU A 163 -19.92 6.25 -18.99
CA LEU A 163 -20.45 6.08 -20.35
C LEU A 163 -20.96 4.66 -20.54
#